data_AF-A0A3A0ACY3-F1
#
_entry.id   AF-A0A3A0ACY3-F1
#
_cell.length_a   1.000
_cell.length_b   1.000
_cell.length_c   1.000
_cell.angle_alpha   90.00
_cell.angle_beta   90.00
_cell.angle_gamma   90.00
#
_symmetry.space_group_name_H-M   'P 1'
#
loop_
_entity.id
_entity.type
_entity.pdbx_description
1 polymer ?
#
loop_
_entity_poly.entity_id
_entity_poly.type
_entity_poly.pdbx_seq_one_letter_code
_entity_poly.pdbx_strand_id
1 'polypeptide(L)'
;MAIVNNDDSRNVVDRLNRRGFAVTVTNTSGGFLRVGNTTLLCGVDDGRVEEVIGIIRESCPTRVQYVTPLPPVMEPGEVNIPMPLEKHVGGATIFVLHVEHFEKV
;
A
#
# COMPACT_ATOMS: atom_id res chain seq x y z
N MET A 1 10.60 -2.91 -5.02
CA MET A 1 9.17 -2.65 -5.33
C MET A 1 8.36 -2.80 -4.05
N ALA A 2 7.44 -1.89 -3.76
CA ALA A 2 6.57 -1.98 -2.59
C ALA A 2 5.12 -1.65 -2.96
N ILE A 3 4.17 -2.49 -2.53
CA ILE A 3 2.73 -2.25 -2.66
C ILE A 3 2.25 -1.72 -1.31
N VAL A 4 1.73 -0.50 -1.30
CA VAL A 4 1.26 0.20 -0.09
C VAL A 4 -0.19 0.65 -0.26
N ASN A 5 -0.85 0.94 0.87
CA ASN A 5 -2.17 1.56 0.82
C ASN A 5 -2.09 2.99 0.25
N ASN A 6 -3.11 3.42 -0.48
CA ASN A 6 -3.19 4.78 -1.03
C ASN A 6 -3.08 5.87 0.05
N ASP A 7 -3.68 5.66 1.23
CA ASP A 7 -3.63 6.61 2.35
C ASP A 7 -2.20 6.84 2.85
N ASP A 8 -1.36 5.81 2.78
CA ASP A 8 0.01 5.83 3.31
C ASP A 8 1.02 6.30 2.24
N SER A 9 0.65 6.21 0.96
CA SER A 9 1.52 6.45 -0.19
C SER A 9 2.28 7.78 -0.14
N ARG A 10 1.57 8.88 0.13
CA ARG A 10 2.15 10.24 0.16
C ARG A 10 3.20 10.38 1.25
N ASN A 11 2.90 9.87 2.45
CA ASN A 11 3.82 9.91 3.59
C ASN A 11 5.10 9.11 3.30
N VAL A 12 4.97 7.90 2.72
CA VAL A 12 6.11 7.06 2.35
C VAL A 12 7.00 7.78 1.33
N VAL A 13 6.40 8.33 0.26
CA VAL A 13 7.13 9.03 -0.81
C VAL A 13 7.87 10.25 -0.26
N ASP A 14 7.22 11.06 0.58
CA ASP A 14 7.84 12.24 1.18
C ASP A 14 9.04 11.86 2.07
N ARG A 15 8.93 10.79 2.86
CA ARG A 15 10.02 10.32 3.72
C ARG A 15 11.19 9.73 2.93
N LEU A 16 10.91 8.98 1.86
CA LEU A 16 11.93 8.46 0.96
C LEU A 16 12.68 9.59 0.23
N ASN A 17 11.95 10.56 -0.33
CA ASN A 17 12.53 11.72 -1.00
C ASN A 17 13.43 12.54 -0.08
N ARG A 18 13.01 12.78 1.18
CA ARG A 18 13.83 13.49 2.18
C ARG A 18 15.14 12.77 2.53
N ARG A 19 15.23 11.46 2.29
CA ARG A 19 16.43 10.64 2.47
C ARG A 19 17.22 10.44 1.17
N GLY A 20 16.84 11.15 0.11
CA GLY A 20 17.52 11.13 -1.19
C GLY A 20 17.20 9.92 -2.05
N PHE A 21 16.14 9.17 -1.73
CA PHE A 21 15.70 8.04 -2.55
C PHE A 21 14.75 8.51 -3.65
N ALA A 22 15.07 8.16 -4.90
CA ALA A 22 14.17 8.37 -6.02
C ALA A 22 13.11 7.26 -6.05
N VAL A 23 11.84 7.66 -6.23
CA VAL A 23 10.70 6.74 -6.24
C VAL A 23 9.81 7.04 -7.44
N THR A 24 9.51 6.01 -8.22
CA THR A 24 8.46 6.04 -9.24
C THR A 24 7.17 5.49 -8.63
N VAL A 25 6.07 6.21 -8.83
CA VAL A 25 4.76 5.90 -8.24
C VAL A 25 3.80 5.45 -9.33
N THR A 26 3.05 4.38 -9.10
CA THR A 26 2.04 3.88 -10.03
C THR A 26 0.76 3.52 -9.27
N ASN A 27 -0.38 4.01 -9.76
CA ASN A 27 -1.69 3.60 -9.25
C ASN A 27 -1.99 2.17 -9.70
N THR A 28 -2.31 1.30 -8.75
CA THR A 28 -2.62 -0.10 -8.98
C THR A 28 -3.94 -0.47 -8.28
N SER A 29 -4.47 -1.66 -8.58
CA SER A 29 -5.63 -2.20 -7.87
C SER A 29 -5.36 -3.63 -7.43
N GLY A 30 -5.77 -3.96 -6.21
CA GLY A 30 -5.62 -5.33 -5.69
C GLY A 30 -6.62 -6.28 -6.33
N GLY A 31 -6.17 -7.44 -6.82
CA GLY A 31 -7.02 -8.41 -7.53
C GLY A 31 -8.14 -9.04 -6.69
N PHE A 32 -7.98 -9.13 -5.38
CA PHE A 32 -8.95 -9.78 -4.49
C PHE A 32 -10.12 -8.85 -4.11
N LEU A 33 -9.81 -7.65 -3.63
CA LEU A 33 -10.82 -6.71 -3.10
C LEU A 33 -11.15 -5.58 -4.09
N ARG A 34 -10.46 -5.51 -5.23
CA ARG A 34 -10.52 -4.38 -6.20
C ARG A 34 -10.32 -3.01 -5.56
N VAL A 35 -9.64 -2.98 -4.41
CA VAL A 35 -9.30 -1.74 -3.69
C VAL A 35 -8.05 -1.13 -4.33
N GLY A 36 -8.11 0.19 -4.54
CA GLY A 36 -6.97 0.96 -5.04
C GLY A 36 -5.78 0.86 -4.07
N ASN A 37 -4.61 0.61 -4.62
CA ASN A 37 -3.35 0.62 -3.91
C ASN A 37 -2.30 1.37 -4.75
N THR A 38 -1.18 1.68 -4.12
CA THR A 38 -0.08 2.38 -4.77
C THR A 38 1.12 1.46 -4.83
N THR A 39 1.67 1.26 -6.02
CA THR A 39 2.93 0.55 -6.21
C THR A 39 4.07 1.56 -6.33
N LEU A 40 5.09 1.37 -5.49
CA LEU A 40 6.30 2.17 -5.44
C LEU A 40 7.46 1.36 -6.03
N LEU A 41 8.17 1.94 -6.98
CA LEU A 41 9.40 1.42 -7.56
C LEU A 41 10.56 2.32 -7.11
N CYS A 42 11.53 1.75 -6.41
CA CYS A 42 12.67 2.47 -5.88
C CYS A 42 13.93 1.66 -6.21
N GLY A 43 14.81 2.23 -7.03
CA GLY A 43 16.14 1.67 -7.31
C GLY A 43 17.14 2.23 -6.32
N VAL A 44 17.84 1.36 -5.61
CA VAL A 44 18.81 1.71 -4.56
C VAL A 44 20.00 0.79 -4.57
N ASP A 45 21.14 1.28 -4.11
CA ASP A 45 22.33 0.45 -3.86
C ASP A 45 22.05 -0.57 -2.75
N ASP A 46 22.67 -1.75 -2.86
CA ASP A 46 22.49 -2.87 -1.94
C ASP A 46 22.66 -2.47 -0.46
N GLY A 47 23.65 -1.63 -0.17
CA GLY A 47 23.94 -1.16 1.19
C GLY A 47 22.85 -0.26 1.81
N ARG A 48 21.87 0.19 1.03
CA ARG A 48 20.78 1.08 1.47
C ARG A 48 19.40 0.43 1.43
N VAL A 49 19.30 -0.84 1.03
CA VAL A 49 18.02 -1.56 0.95
C VAL A 49 17.29 -1.57 2.29
N GLU A 50 17.99 -1.86 3.39
CA GLU A 50 17.40 -1.90 4.73
C GLU A 50 16.90 -0.52 5.20
N GLU A 51 17.56 0.57 4.78
CA GLU A 51 17.11 1.93 5.09
C GLU A 51 15.73 2.19 4.43
N VAL A 52 15.56 1.80 3.16
CA VAL A 52 14.28 1.93 2.46
C VAL A 52 13.20 1.07 3.11
N ILE A 53 13.51 -0.19 3.44
CA ILE A 53 12.57 -1.09 4.10
C ILE A 53 12.12 -0.53 5.45
N GLY A 54 13.05 0.02 6.24
CA GLY A 54 12.76 0.69 7.50
C GLY A 54 11.80 1.87 7.33
N ILE A 55 12.07 2.76 6.38
CA ILE A 55 11.21 3.91 6.09
C ILE A 55 9.80 3.45 5.70
N ILE A 56 9.68 2.45 4.83
CA ILE A 56 8.36 1.93 4.40
C ILE A 56 7.62 1.31 5.59
N ARG A 57 8.29 0.47 6.38
CA ARG A 57 7.70 -0.19 7.56
C ARG A 57 7.16 0.82 8.57
N GLU A 58 7.93 1.86 8.86
CA GLU A 58 7.52 2.91 9.79
C GLU A 58 6.40 3.80 9.24
N SER A 59 6.22 3.85 7.92
CA SER A 59 5.23 4.71 7.25
C SER A 59 3.91 4.02 6.95
N CYS A 60 3.88 2.68 6.98
CA CYS A 60 2.72 1.86 6.61
C CYS A 60 2.29 0.94 7.77
N PRO A 61 1.84 1.48 8.92
CA PRO A 61 1.36 0.65 10.01
C PRO A 61 0.09 -0.11 9.62
N THR A 62 -0.04 -1.34 10.09
CA THR A 62 -1.28 -2.11 9.95
C THR A 62 -2.32 -1.58 10.96
N ARG A 63 -3.53 -1.32 10.48
CA ARG A 63 -4.67 -0.82 11.26
C ARG A 63 -5.90 -1.67 10.99
N VAL A 64 -6.79 -1.80 11.98
CA VAL A 64 -8.10 -2.44 11.80
C VAL A 64 -9.11 -1.38 11.40
N GLN A 65 -9.83 -1.61 10.31
CA GLN A 65 -10.91 -0.78 9.84
C GLN A 65 -12.18 -1.62 9.75
N TYR A 66 -13.28 -1.09 10.27
CA TYR A 66 -14.58 -1.72 10.16
C TYR A 66 -15.26 -1.27 8.87
N VAL A 67 -15.66 -2.22 8.04
CA VAL A 67 -16.44 -1.96 6.84
C VAL A 67 -17.85 -2.50 7.01
N THR A 68 -18.84 -1.66 6.79
CA THR A 68 -20.24 -2.07 6.77
C THR A 68 -20.59 -2.45 5.33
N PRO A 69 -20.79 -3.74 5.01
CA PRO A 69 -21.17 -4.13 3.67
C PRO A 69 -22.52 -3.50 3.31
N LEU A 70 -22.67 -3.11 2.04
CA LEU A 70 -23.95 -2.63 1.54
C LEU A 70 -24.97 -3.77 1.65
N PRO A 71 -26.13 -3.56 2.28
CA PRO A 71 -27.17 -4.58 2.32
C PRO A 71 -27.64 -4.86 0.88
N PRO A 72 -27.98 -6.12 0.56
CA PRO A 72 -28.62 -6.43 -0.73
C PRO A 72 -29.92 -5.61 -0.88
N VAL A 73 -30.36 -5.38 -2.11
CA VAL A 73 -31.65 -4.71 -2.39
C VAL A 73 -32.74 -5.50 -1.67
N MET A 74 -33.36 -4.88 -0.67
CA MET A 74 -34.35 -5.54 0.20
C MET A 74 -35.74 -5.41 -0.38
N GLU A 75 -36.53 -6.48 -0.26
CA GLU A 75 -37.98 -6.44 -0.49
C GLU A 75 -38.65 -5.54 0.58
N PRO A 76 -39.75 -4.84 0.27
CA PRO A 76 -40.44 -4.00 1.24
C PRO A 76 -40.91 -4.82 2.46
N GLY A 77 -40.31 -4.56 3.63
CA GLY A 77 -40.68 -5.18 4.91
C GLY A 77 -39.58 -6.00 5.59
N GLU A 78 -38.47 -6.28 4.91
CA GLU A 78 -37.30 -6.91 5.53
C GLU A 78 -36.34 -5.86 6.11
N VAL A 79 -35.88 -6.05 7.35
CA VAL A 79 -34.84 -5.23 7.99
C VAL A 79 -33.59 -6.08 8.16
N ASN A 80 -32.53 -5.74 7.45
CA ASN A 80 -31.20 -6.34 7.61
C ASN A 80 -30.24 -5.26 8.10
N ILE A 81 -29.75 -5.42 9.33
CA ILE A 81 -28.73 -4.55 9.90
C ILE A 81 -27.38 -5.17 9.58
N PRO A 82 -26.61 -4.64 8.62
CA PRO A 82 -25.31 -5.21 8.28
C PRO A 82 -24.35 -5.14 9.47
N MET A 83 -23.80 -6.29 9.87
CA MET A 83 -22.77 -6.34 10.90
C MET A 83 -21.46 -5.77 10.34
N PRO A 84 -20.76 -4.88 11.07
CA PRO A 84 -19.46 -4.37 10.65
C PRO A 84 -18.45 -5.52 10.58
N LEU A 85 -17.78 -5.67 9.45
CA LEU A 85 -16.70 -6.64 9.28
C LEU A 85 -15.35 -5.98 9.58
N GLU A 86 -14.55 -6.61 10.43
CA GLU A 86 -13.16 -6.21 10.65
C GLU A 86 -12.30 -6.49 9.43
N LYS A 87 -11.55 -5.47 8.99
CA LYS A 87 -10.60 -5.56 7.90
C LYS A 87 -9.26 -4.97 8.31
N HIS A 88 -8.18 -5.71 8.11
CA HIS A 88 -6.84 -5.15 8.23
C HIS A 88 -6.51 -4.29 7.00
N VAL A 89 -6.11 -3.04 7.26
CA VAL A 89 -5.78 -2.00 6.28
C VAL A 89 -4.39 -1.44 6.60
N GLY A 90 -3.69 -0.91 5.60
CA GLY A 90 -2.29 -0.50 5.75
C GLY A 90 -1.33 -1.69 5.59
N GLY A 91 -0.12 -1.55 6.12
CA GLY A 91 0.97 -2.47 5.82
C GLY A 91 1.57 -2.22 4.44
N ALA A 92 2.70 -2.89 4.19
CA ALA A 92 3.39 -2.85 2.90
C ALA A 92 3.83 -4.25 2.50
N THR A 93 3.60 -4.61 1.24
CA THR A 93 4.18 -5.82 0.63
C THR A 93 5.40 -5.41 -0.18
N ILE A 94 6.58 -5.89 0.21
CA ILE A 94 7.86 -5.46 -0.38
C ILE A 94 8.51 -6.62 -1.13
N PHE A 95 8.92 -6.36 -2.37
CA PHE A 95 9.72 -7.26 -3.20
C PHE A 95 11.06 -6.58 -3.47
N VAL A 96 12.15 -7.24 -3.06
CA VAL A 96 13.53 -6.85 -3.39
C VAL A 96 13.94 -7.65 -4.61
N LEU A 97 14.36 -6.96 -5.66
CA LEU A 97 14.75 -7.55 -6.94
C LEU A 97 16.20 -7.14 -7.21
N HIS A 98 17.06 -8.11 -7.51
CA HIS A 98 18.42 -7.80 -7.96
C HIS A 98 18.38 -7.24 -9.38
N VAL A 99 19.12 -6.15 -9.59
CA VAL A 99 19.23 -5.50 -10.89
C VAL A 99 20.61 -5.83 -11.44
N GLU A 100 20.66 -6.55 -12.56
CA GLU A 100 21.92 -6.91 -13.24
C GLU A 100 22.59 -5.69 -13.89
N HIS A 101 21.78 -4.76 -14.41
CA HIS A 101 22.26 -3.54 -15.06
C HIS A 101 21.31 -2.37 -14.79
N PHE A 102 21.88 -1.24 -14.38
CA PHE A 102 21.19 0.02 -14.18
C PHE A 102 21.91 1.13 -14.95
N GLU A 103 21.16 1.89 -15.74
CA GLU A 103 21.66 3.04 -16.49
C GLU A 103 20.73 4.23 -16.28
N LYS A 104 21.31 5.42 -16.13
CA LYS A 104 20.59 6.69 -16.03
C LYS A 104 21.15 7.62 -17.10
N VAL A 105 20.32 7.96 -18.08
CA VAL A 105 20.65 8.85 -19.22
C VAL A 105 20.07 10.25 -19.05
#